data_AF-A0A7S2TYE2-F1
#
_entry.id   AF-A0A7S2TYE2-F1
#
_cell.length_a   1.000
_cell.length_b   1.000
_cell.length_c   1.000
_cell.angle_alpha   90.00
_cell.angle_beta   90.00
_cell.angle_gamma   90.00
#
_symmetry.space_group_name_H-M   'P 1'
#
loop_
_entity.id
_entity.type
_entity.pdbx_description
1 polymer ?
#
loop_
_entity_poly.entity_id
_entity_poly.type
_entity_poly.pdbx_seq_one_letter_code
_entity_poly.pdbx_strand_id
1 'polypeptide(L)'
;MRASALAAPVLFVMLLASGEAATSRKKSLRMVNKRRNECEMVTCRGLEEEDPNCTPRCVSEHCFAEVYGGNELEPGEIDTKRSRQFTRCARNEATQKVKEDQMAKQRKRAEEDTKRRQQKKQQAEEEAAT
;
A
#
# COMPACT_ATOMS: atom_id res chain seq x y z
N MET A 1 53.81 33.44 3.18
CA MET A 1 53.07 32.58 4.14
C MET A 1 51.63 32.47 3.63
N ARG A 2 51.23 31.30 3.14
CA ARG A 2 49.86 31.01 2.71
C ARG A 2 49.37 29.82 3.52
N ALA A 3 48.27 29.98 4.23
CA ALA A 3 47.51 28.88 4.79
C ALA A 3 46.04 29.08 4.45
N SER A 4 45.56 28.24 3.53
CA SER A 4 44.18 27.83 3.33
C SER A 4 43.68 27.12 4.61
N ALA A 5 42.40 26.85 4.89
CA ALA A 5 41.26 26.63 4.02
C ALA A 5 39.95 26.82 4.81
N LEU A 6 38.88 26.97 4.03
CA LEU A 6 37.49 27.18 4.40
C LEU A 6 36.96 26.08 5.34
N ALA A 7 36.31 26.49 6.42
CA ALA A 7 35.53 25.63 7.28
C ALA A 7 34.11 25.45 6.72
N ALA A 8 33.70 24.18 6.59
CA ALA A 8 32.35 23.62 6.66
C ALA A 8 31.24 24.22 5.77
N PRO A 9 30.78 23.43 4.78
CA PRO A 9 29.35 23.13 4.76
C PRO A 9 29.10 21.66 4.40
N VAL A 10 29.17 20.75 5.37
CA VAL A 10 28.79 19.33 5.16
C VAL A 10 27.55 18.93 5.98
N LEU A 11 27.01 19.82 6.82
CA LEU A 11 25.93 19.46 7.74
C LEU A 11 24.49 19.77 7.23
N PHE A 12 24.25 19.84 5.92
CA PHE A 12 22.92 20.14 5.36
C PHE A 12 22.48 19.20 4.22
N VAL A 13 22.82 17.90 4.28
CA VAL A 13 22.37 16.92 3.25
C VAL A 13 21.58 15.74 3.85
N MET A 14 21.44 15.63 5.18
CA MET A 14 20.82 14.46 5.84
C MET A 14 19.37 14.70 6.33
N LEU A 15 18.48 15.32 5.53
CA LEU A 15 17.10 15.58 5.98
C LEU A 15 15.98 15.43 4.91
N LEU A 16 16.10 14.48 3.98
CA LEU A 16 15.05 14.24 2.95
C LEU A 16 14.65 12.76 2.75
N ALA A 17 14.53 11.96 3.82
CA ALA A 17 14.18 10.53 3.69
C ALA A 17 12.82 10.10 4.30
N SER A 18 11.93 11.02 4.70
CA SER A 18 10.74 10.66 5.52
C SER A 18 9.37 10.71 4.81
N GLY A 19 9.31 10.96 3.49
CA GLY A 19 8.05 11.26 2.79
C GLY A 19 7.16 10.07 2.40
N GLU A 20 7.74 8.89 2.17
CA GLU A 20 7.04 7.77 1.51
C GLU A 20 6.09 6.99 2.42
N ALA A 21 6.39 6.94 3.72
CA ALA A 21 5.59 6.19 4.68
C ALA A 21 4.20 6.82 4.92
N ALA A 22 4.12 8.16 4.94
CA ALA A 22 2.87 8.88 5.20
C ALA A 22 1.89 8.79 4.01
N THR A 23 2.39 8.80 2.77
CA THR A 23 1.56 8.68 1.57
C THR A 23 1.02 7.26 1.39
N SER A 24 1.85 6.24 1.69
CA SER A 24 1.44 4.83 1.68
C SER A 24 0.30 4.55 2.68
N ARG A 25 0.42 5.05 3.92
CA ARG A 25 -0.66 4.94 4.94
C ARG A 25 -1.97 5.59 4.51
N LYS A 26 -1.92 6.78 3.90
CA LYS A 26 -3.12 7.44 3.37
C LYS A 26 -3.76 6.62 2.25
N LYS A 27 -2.97 6.01 1.38
CA LYS A 27 -3.47 5.17 0.28
C LYS A 27 -4.11 3.88 0.80
N SER A 28 -3.46 3.17 1.73
CA SER A 28 -4.03 1.94 2.30
C SER A 28 -5.33 2.21 3.06
N LEU A 29 -5.40 3.30 3.84
CA LEU A 29 -6.63 3.72 4.50
C LEU A 29 -7.77 3.98 3.50
N ARG A 30 -7.48 4.70 2.42
CA ARG A 30 -8.48 4.95 1.35
C ARG A 30 -8.96 3.66 0.71
N MET A 31 -8.07 2.69 0.49
CA MET A 31 -8.44 1.39 -0.07
C MET A 31 -9.38 0.62 0.86
N VAL A 32 -9.07 0.54 2.16
CA VAL A 32 -9.92 -0.13 3.15
C VAL A 32 -11.27 0.56 3.25
N ASN A 33 -11.31 1.89 3.33
CA ASN A 33 -12.57 2.64 3.42
C ASN A 33 -13.41 2.48 2.14
N LYS A 34 -12.79 2.53 0.96
CA LYS A 34 -13.50 2.29 -0.30
C LYS A 34 -14.13 0.89 -0.31
N ARG A 35 -13.35 -0.12 0.09
CA ARG A 35 -13.84 -1.50 0.14
C ARG A 35 -14.98 -1.67 1.15
N ARG A 36 -14.84 -1.05 2.32
CA ARG A 36 -15.90 -1.04 3.33
C ARG A 36 -17.19 -0.42 2.80
N ASN A 37 -17.12 0.75 2.18
CA ASN A 37 -18.29 1.39 1.59
C ASN A 37 -18.93 0.54 0.49
N GLU A 38 -18.12 -0.14 -0.33
CA GLU A 38 -18.62 -1.07 -1.35
C GLU A 38 -19.37 -2.24 -0.69
N CYS A 39 -18.81 -2.83 0.36
CA CYS A 39 -19.45 -3.90 1.11
C CYS A 39 -20.77 -3.44 1.75
N GLU A 40 -20.78 -2.28 2.41
CA GLU A 40 -21.98 -1.74 3.08
C GLU A 40 -23.08 -1.40 2.06
N MET A 41 -22.73 -0.77 0.94
CA MET A 41 -23.72 -0.23 0.00
C MET A 41 -24.18 -1.23 -1.07
N VAL A 42 -23.38 -2.26 -1.36
CA VAL A 42 -23.64 -3.20 -2.47
C VAL A 42 -23.83 -4.61 -1.95
N THR A 43 -22.89 -5.14 -1.16
CA THR A 43 -22.88 -6.56 -0.78
C THR A 43 -23.78 -6.86 0.42
N CYS A 44 -23.74 -6.02 1.44
CA CYS A 44 -24.38 -6.22 2.74
C CYS A 44 -25.53 -5.24 2.99
N ARG A 45 -26.03 -4.61 1.93
CA ARG A 45 -27.05 -3.57 2.03
C ARG A 45 -28.32 -4.14 2.67
N GLY A 46 -28.75 -3.54 3.78
CA GLY A 46 -29.94 -3.96 4.51
C GLY A 46 -29.76 -5.16 5.42
N LEU A 47 -28.53 -5.67 5.57
CA LEU A 47 -28.20 -6.76 6.49
C LEU A 47 -27.54 -6.24 7.79
N GLU A 48 -27.53 -4.92 8.02
CA GLU A 48 -26.75 -4.36 9.14
C GLU A 48 -27.18 -4.87 10.52
N GLU A 49 -28.48 -5.11 10.70
CA GLU A 49 -29.03 -5.62 11.96
C GLU A 49 -29.08 -7.15 12.02
N GLU A 50 -29.34 -7.80 10.88
CA GLU A 50 -29.51 -9.27 10.80
C GLU A 50 -28.18 -10.02 10.76
N ASP A 51 -27.17 -9.47 10.09
CA ASP A 51 -25.83 -10.06 9.97
C ASP A 51 -24.73 -9.00 10.16
N PRO A 52 -24.33 -8.73 11.43
CA PRO A 52 -23.24 -7.81 11.73
C PRO A 52 -21.88 -8.29 11.21
N ASN A 53 -21.77 -9.56 10.77
CA ASN A 53 -20.55 -10.15 10.24
C ASN A 53 -20.38 -9.98 8.73
N CYS A 54 -21.44 -9.63 7.99
CA CYS A 54 -21.38 -9.50 6.54
C CYS A 54 -20.30 -8.50 6.09
N THR A 55 -20.35 -7.26 6.61
CA THR A 55 -19.39 -6.21 6.24
C THR A 55 -17.94 -6.58 6.54
N PRO A 56 -17.56 -7.00 7.77
CA PRO A 56 -16.17 -7.36 8.04
C PRO A 56 -15.70 -8.59 7.24
N ARG A 57 -16.56 -9.59 6.97
CA ARG A 57 -16.22 -10.69 6.04
C ARG A 57 -15.95 -10.19 4.63
N CYS A 58 -16.84 -9.36 4.08
CA CYS A 58 -16.70 -8.81 2.74
C CYS A 58 -15.45 -7.93 2.56
N VAL A 59 -15.08 -7.18 3.61
CA VAL A 59 -13.91 -6.30 3.59
C VAL A 59 -12.61 -7.11 3.51
N SER A 60 -12.49 -8.15 4.34
CA SER A 60 -11.36 -9.09 4.29
C SER A 60 -11.75 -10.36 5.05
N GLU A 61 -11.91 -11.45 4.29
CA GLU A 61 -12.20 -12.77 4.85
C GLU A 61 -11.08 -13.24 5.78
N HIS A 62 -9.82 -12.98 5.41
CA HIS A 62 -8.66 -13.29 6.25
C HIS A 62 -8.72 -12.58 7.60
N CYS A 63 -8.89 -11.24 7.61
CA CYS A 63 -8.96 -10.49 8.85
C CYS A 63 -10.22 -10.79 9.66
N PHE A 64 -11.30 -11.18 8.99
CA PHE A 64 -12.49 -11.67 9.67
C PHE A 64 -12.19 -13.00 10.38
N ALA A 65 -11.61 -13.98 9.71
CA ALA A 65 -11.27 -15.25 10.34
C ALA A 65 -10.29 -15.06 11.52
N GLU A 66 -9.29 -14.18 11.39
CA GLU A 66 -8.31 -13.89 12.44
C GLU A 66 -8.95 -13.26 13.69
N VAL A 67 -9.89 -12.32 13.51
CA VAL A 67 -10.46 -11.53 14.62
C VAL A 67 -11.78 -12.10 15.12
N TYR A 68 -12.61 -12.60 14.21
CA TYR A 68 -13.99 -13.03 14.39
C TYR A 68 -14.21 -14.54 14.30
N GLY A 69 -13.32 -15.30 13.64
CA GLY A 69 -13.55 -16.72 13.31
C GLY A 69 -13.73 -17.68 14.49
N GLY A 70 -13.34 -17.31 15.70
CA GLY A 70 -13.58 -18.12 16.91
C GLY A 70 -14.89 -17.81 17.63
N ASN A 71 -15.46 -16.62 17.45
CA ASN A 71 -16.72 -16.20 18.05
C ASN A 71 -17.27 -15.02 17.25
N GLU A 72 -18.21 -15.26 16.36
CA GLU A 72 -18.74 -14.22 15.47
C GLU A 72 -19.59 -13.21 16.24
N LEU A 73 -19.82 -12.03 15.67
CA LEU A 73 -20.67 -11.02 16.31
C LEU A 73 -22.13 -11.47 16.26
N GLU A 74 -22.83 -11.39 17.39
CA GLU A 74 -24.27 -11.59 17.44
C GLU A 74 -25.03 -10.31 17.01
N PRO A 75 -26.26 -10.43 16.46
CA PRO A 75 -27.11 -9.28 16.20
C PRO A 75 -27.27 -8.38 17.44
N GLY A 76 -26.95 -7.09 17.29
CA GLY A 76 -26.96 -6.11 18.37
C GLY A 76 -25.69 -6.06 19.24
N GLU A 77 -24.72 -6.95 19.03
CA GLU A 77 -23.44 -6.93 19.72
C GLU A 77 -22.52 -5.83 19.16
N ILE A 78 -21.88 -5.06 20.05
CA ILE A 78 -20.89 -4.04 19.67
C ILE A 78 -19.55 -4.31 20.36
N ASP A 79 -18.65 -5.01 19.68
CA ASP A 79 -17.27 -5.20 20.14
C ASP A 79 -16.31 -4.17 19.51
N THR A 80 -16.10 -3.07 20.24
CA THR A 80 -15.18 -1.99 19.80
C THR A 80 -13.71 -2.41 19.81
N LYS A 81 -13.31 -3.38 20.65
CA LYS A 81 -11.91 -3.83 20.75
C LYS A 81 -11.55 -4.65 19.52
N ARG A 82 -12.38 -5.61 19.15
CA ARG A 82 -12.22 -6.44 17.95
C ARG A 82 -12.37 -5.61 16.68
N SER A 83 -13.28 -4.64 16.66
CA SER A 83 -13.40 -3.70 15.54
C SER A 83 -12.10 -2.92 15.26
N ARG A 84 -11.39 -2.50 16.31
CA ARG A 84 -10.05 -1.88 16.17
C ARG A 84 -8.99 -2.87 15.67
N GLN A 85 -9.02 -4.11 16.17
CA GLN A 85 -8.12 -5.18 15.72
C GLN A 85 -8.32 -5.50 14.24
N PHE A 86 -9.57 -5.68 13.81
CA PHE A 86 -9.95 -5.89 12.42
C PHE A 86 -9.48 -4.73 11.54
N THR A 87 -9.75 -3.50 11.97
CA THR A 87 -9.31 -2.30 11.23
C THR A 87 -7.79 -2.26 11.07
N ARG A 88 -7.03 -2.67 12.09
CA ARG A 88 -5.56 -2.76 12.01
C ARG A 88 -5.13 -3.86 11.04
N CYS A 89 -5.72 -5.05 11.12
CA CYS A 89 -5.43 -6.15 10.19
C CYS A 89 -5.68 -5.73 8.73
N ALA A 90 -6.88 -5.23 8.42
CA ALA A 90 -7.26 -4.84 7.06
C ALA A 90 -6.35 -3.72 6.50
N ARG A 91 -5.92 -2.77 7.36
CA ARG A 91 -4.95 -1.73 6.96
C ARG A 91 -3.57 -2.30 6.67
N ASN A 92 -3.12 -3.30 7.42
CA ASN A 92 -1.83 -3.94 7.17
C ASN A 92 -1.86 -4.69 5.83
N GLU A 93 -2.94 -5.45 5.57
CA GLU A 93 -3.15 -6.15 4.30
C GLU A 93 -3.15 -5.16 3.11
N ALA A 94 -3.92 -4.07 3.22
CA ALA A 94 -3.94 -3.03 2.19
C ALA A 94 -2.57 -2.35 2.01
N THR A 95 -1.79 -2.20 3.08
CA THR A 95 -0.44 -1.64 3.00
C THR A 95 0.52 -2.58 2.29
N GLN A 96 0.41 -3.90 2.49
CA GLN A 96 1.18 -4.89 1.75
C GLN A 96 0.85 -4.84 0.25
N LYS A 97 -0.44 -4.86 -0.11
CA LYS A 97 -0.89 -4.72 -1.52
C LYS A 97 -0.35 -3.45 -2.19
N VAL A 98 -0.39 -2.31 -1.49
CA VAL A 98 0.18 -1.06 -2.01
C VAL A 98 1.67 -1.18 -2.30
N LYS A 99 2.43 -1.83 -1.41
CA LYS A 99 3.88 -2.03 -1.59
C LYS A 99 4.16 -2.97 -2.77
N GLU A 100 3.43 -4.07 -2.87
CA GLU A 100 3.54 -5.03 -3.98
C GLU A 100 3.25 -4.36 -5.32
N ASP A 101 2.17 -3.57 -5.41
CA ASP A 101 1.85 -2.77 -6.60
C ASP A 101 2.97 -1.78 -6.97
N GLN A 102 3.56 -1.13 -5.97
CA GLN A 102 4.65 -0.17 -6.17
C GLN A 102 5.90 -0.89 -6.70
N MET A 103 6.27 -2.01 -6.10
CA MET A 103 7.40 -2.83 -6.52
C MET A 103 7.18 -3.40 -7.93
N ALA A 104 5.98 -3.89 -8.23
CA ALA A 104 5.62 -4.38 -9.55
C ALA A 104 5.74 -3.28 -10.62
N LYS A 105 5.27 -2.07 -10.33
CA LYS A 105 5.42 -0.90 -11.23
C LYS A 105 6.88 -0.51 -11.44
N GLN A 106 7.70 -0.54 -10.38
CA GLN A 106 9.13 -0.26 -10.49
C GLN A 106 9.85 -1.30 -11.35
N ARG A 107 9.55 -2.59 -11.14
CA ARG A 107 10.11 -3.69 -11.96
C ARG A 107 9.78 -3.53 -13.43
N LYS A 108 8.51 -3.25 -13.78
CA LYS A 108 8.09 -3.00 -15.16
C LYS A 108 8.85 -1.84 -15.81
N ARG A 109 8.98 -0.71 -15.09
CA ARG A 109 9.74 0.46 -15.57
C ARG A 109 11.23 0.15 -15.79
N ALA A 110 11.84 -0.62 -14.89
CA ALA A 110 13.25 -1.02 -15.03
C ALA A 110 13.46 -1.97 -16.22
N GLU A 111 12.51 -2.90 -16.44
CA GLU A 111 12.53 -3.78 -17.60
C GLU A 111 12.37 -3.00 -18.91
N GLU A 112 11.42 -2.07 -18.98
CA GLU A 112 11.20 -1.19 -20.14
C GLU A 112 12.43 -0.33 -20.46
N ASP A 113 13.07 0.27 -19.44
CA ASP A 113 14.31 1.03 -19.64
C ASP A 113 15.46 0.15 -20.13
N THR A 114 15.56 -1.08 -19.62
CA THR A 114 16.57 -2.06 -20.07
C THR A 114 16.36 -2.40 -21.55
N LYS A 115 15.12 -2.70 -21.95
CA LYS A 115 14.76 -2.97 -23.36
C LYS A 115 15.08 -1.76 -24.26
N ARG A 116 14.74 -0.55 -23.83
CA ARG A 116 15.02 0.68 -24.59
C ARG A 116 16.53 0.91 -24.78
N ARG A 117 17.35 0.61 -23.76
CA ARG A 117 18.82 0.71 -23.87
C ARG A 117 19.38 -0.33 -24.84
N GLN A 118 18.89 -1.56 -24.79
CA GLN A 118 19.28 -2.62 -25.72
C GLN A 118 18.92 -2.27 -27.16
N GLN A 119 17.71 -1.79 -27.42
CA GLN A 119 17.27 -1.33 -28.74
C GLN A 119 18.14 -0.20 -29.27
N LYS A 120 18.43 0.81 -28.45
CA LYS A 120 19.33 1.91 -28.85
C LYS A 120 20.73 1.44 -29.18
N LYS A 121 21.25 0.47 -28.42
CA LYS A 121 22.57 -0.11 -28.68
C LYS A 121 22.59 -0.87 -30.01
N GLN A 122 21.56 -1.68 -30.28
CA GLN A 122 21.42 -2.40 -31.55
C GLN A 122 21.31 -1.45 -32.74
N GLN A 123 20.53 -0.37 -32.61
CA GLN A 123 20.42 0.66 -33.64
C GLN A 123 21.76 1.34 -33.93
N ALA A 124 22.51 1.72 -32.88
CA ALA A 124 23.82 2.34 -33.06
C ALA A 124 24.86 1.38 -33.67
N GLU A 125 24.79 0.09 -33.37
CA GLU A 125 25.66 -0.94 -33.98
C GLU A 125 25.30 -1.17 -35.46
N GLU A 126 24.01 -1.13 -35.81
CA GLU A 126 23.54 -1.24 -37.20
C GLU A 126 23.93 -0.02 -38.04
N GLU A 127 23.73 1.20 -37.50
CA GLU A 127 24.15 2.46 -38.15
C GLU A 127 25.68 2.54 -38.36
N ALA A 128 26.48 1.93 -37.48
CA ALA A 128 27.94 1.90 -37.63
C ALA A 128 28.42 0.87 -38.68
N ALA A 129 27.56 -0.07 -39.08
CA ALA A 129 27.87 -1.09 -40.07
C ALA A 129 27.49 -0.71 -41.52
N THR A 130 26.73 0.38 -41.70
CA THR A 130 26.34 0.97 -42.99
C THR A 130 27.25 2.13 -43.38
#